data_AF-A9MFJ7-F1
#
_entry.id   AF-A9MFJ7-F1
#
_cell.length_a   1.000
_cell.length_b   1.000
_cell.length_c   1.000
_cell.angle_alpha   90.00
_cell.angle_beta   90.00
_cell.angle_gamma   90.00
#
_symmetry.space_group_name_H-M   'P 1'
#
loop_
_entity.id
_entity.type
_entity.pdbx_description
1 polymer ?
#
loop_
_entity_poly.entity_id
_entity_poly.type
_entity_poly.pdbx_seq_one_letter_code
_entity_poly.pdbx_strand_id
1 'polypeptide(L)'
;MLLMKEVAAYKMKHHLPIDDFVREQNVFAEAEKEAKNNGLDPYSIIPFISSLMEASKAIQYRYLAQWRTGPEPSFPIQTLSVSRQRIRQLDNQLVIIISQRLMVGAFSHEDMVWLRAQFNAPNLNESDISDVLAALSLVRRAR
;
A
#
# COMPACT_ATOMS: atom_id res chain seq x y z
N MET A 1 1.58 -4.02 -3.19
CA MET A 1 3.03 -4.20 -2.92
C MET A 1 3.81 -4.81 -4.10
N LEU A 2 3.35 -5.88 -4.75
CA LEU A 2 4.06 -6.51 -5.90
C LEU A 2 4.38 -5.54 -7.07
N LEU A 3 3.55 -4.52 -7.28
CA LEU A 3 3.73 -3.50 -8.32
C LEU A 3 4.93 -2.57 -8.06
N MET A 4 5.49 -2.57 -6.84
CA MET A 4 6.52 -1.61 -6.45
C MET A 4 7.86 -1.82 -7.17
N LYS A 5 8.13 -3.03 -7.68
CA LYS A 5 9.29 -3.27 -8.56
C LYS A 5 9.19 -2.47 -9.85
N GLU A 6 8.02 -2.49 -10.50
CA GLU A 6 7.79 -1.74 -11.74
C GLU A 6 7.83 -0.24 -11.51
N VAL A 7 7.21 0.23 -10.42
CA VAL A 7 7.24 1.65 -10.02
C VAL A 7 8.67 2.12 -9.76
N ALA A 8 9.47 1.34 -9.02
CA ALA A 8 10.87 1.65 -8.76
C ALA A 8 11.68 1.71 -10.05
N ALA A 9 11.51 0.74 -10.95
CA ALA A 9 12.22 0.70 -12.23
C ALA A 9 11.89 1.92 -13.11
N TYR A 10 10.62 2.31 -13.18
CA TYR A 10 10.19 3.51 -13.89
C TYR A 10 10.82 4.77 -13.28
N LYS A 11 10.71 4.94 -11.96
CA LYS A 11 11.26 6.11 -11.28
C LYS A 11 12.78 6.21 -11.46
N MET A 12 13.49 5.09 -11.39
CA MET A 12 14.94 5.03 -11.63
C MET A 12 15.28 5.49 -13.06
N LYS A 13 14.63 4.91 -14.07
CA LYS A 13 14.88 5.24 -15.49
C LYS A 13 14.59 6.70 -15.83
N HIS A 14 13.58 7.29 -15.18
CA HIS A 14 13.15 8.66 -15.43
C HIS A 14 13.69 9.67 -14.41
N HIS A 15 14.62 9.25 -13.53
CA HIS A 15 15.19 10.07 -12.45
C HIS A 15 14.14 10.78 -11.56
N LEU A 16 13.03 10.09 -11.29
CA LEU A 16 11.94 10.59 -10.45
C LEU A 16 12.18 10.19 -8.98
N PRO A 17 11.80 11.05 -8.02
CA PRO A 17 11.92 10.74 -6.60
C PRO A 17 10.93 9.64 -6.18
N ILE A 18 11.30 8.88 -5.14
CA ILE A 18 10.39 7.92 -4.50
C ILE A 18 9.30 8.67 -3.74
N ASP A 19 9.69 9.61 -2.88
CA ASP A 19 8.78 10.49 -2.16
C ASP A 19 8.14 11.51 -3.09
N ASP A 20 6.81 11.59 -3.06
CA ASP A 20 6.00 12.46 -3.92
C ASP A 20 4.85 13.03 -3.09
N PHE A 21 5.15 14.06 -2.30
CA PHE A 21 4.23 14.62 -1.30
C PHE A 21 2.86 15.03 -1.89
N VAL A 22 2.83 15.53 -3.13
CA VAL A 22 1.58 15.88 -3.81
C VAL A 22 0.76 14.63 -4.09
N ARG A 23 1.40 13.56 -4.57
CA ARG A 23 0.72 12.28 -4.78
C ARG A 23 0.25 11.66 -3.47
N GLU A 24 1.08 11.69 -2.43
CA GLU A 24 0.76 11.11 -1.12
C GLU A 24 -0.52 11.74 -0.54
N GLN A 25 -0.63 13.08 -0.57
CA GLN A 25 -1.86 13.78 -0.16
C GLN A 25 -3.08 13.37 -1.00
N ASN A 26 -2.91 13.20 -2.31
CA ASN A 26 -4.00 12.74 -3.17
C ASN A 26 -4.45 11.31 -2.81
N VAL A 27 -3.52 10.42 -2.43
CA VAL A 27 -3.86 9.06 -1.95
C VAL A 27 -4.70 9.15 -0.68
N PHE A 28 -4.32 10.00 0.28
CA PHE A 28 -5.07 10.16 1.52
C PHE A 28 -6.47 10.73 1.29
N ALA A 29 -6.60 11.79 0.48
CA ALA A 29 -7.89 12.38 0.16
C ALA A 29 -8.83 11.39 -0.55
N GLU A 30 -8.30 10.55 -1.44
CA GLU A 30 -9.07 9.48 -2.07
C GLU A 30 -9.50 8.40 -1.06
N ALA A 31 -8.60 7.97 -0.19
CA ALA A 31 -8.90 6.98 0.83
C ALA A 31 -9.96 7.46 1.83
N GLU A 32 -9.90 8.71 2.30
CA GLU A 32 -10.93 9.30 3.16
C GLU A 32 -12.29 9.30 2.48
N LYS A 33 -12.33 9.71 1.22
CA LYS A 33 -13.55 9.74 0.42
C LYS A 33 -14.14 8.33 0.27
N GLU A 34 -13.32 7.34 -0.09
CA GLU A 34 -13.80 5.96 -0.25
C GLU A 34 -14.20 5.35 1.08
N ALA A 35 -13.48 5.61 2.16
CA ALA A 35 -13.86 5.16 3.50
C ALA A 35 -15.24 5.71 3.88
N LYS A 36 -15.47 7.01 3.71
CA LYS A 36 -16.76 7.64 3.98
C LYS A 36 -17.88 7.02 3.13
N ASN A 37 -17.65 6.83 1.84
CA ASN A 37 -18.64 6.25 0.92
C ASN A 37 -19.01 4.80 1.28
N ASN A 38 -18.09 4.08 1.92
CA ASN A 38 -18.27 2.67 2.30
C ASN A 38 -18.58 2.49 3.79
N GLY A 39 -18.92 3.55 4.53
CA GLY A 39 -19.35 3.46 5.94
C GLY A 39 -18.23 3.20 6.94
N LEU A 40 -16.98 3.53 6.59
CA LEU A 40 -15.84 3.56 7.50
C LEU A 40 -15.64 4.97 8.09
N ASP A 41 -15.04 5.04 9.28
CA ASP A 41 -14.55 6.31 9.81
C ASP A 41 -13.38 6.79 8.92
N PRO A 42 -13.52 7.92 8.20
CA PRO A 42 -12.54 8.38 7.23
C PRO A 42 -11.18 8.68 7.85
N TYR A 43 -11.10 9.00 9.14
CA TYR A 43 -9.82 9.23 9.80
C TYR A 43 -9.16 7.94 10.30
N SER A 44 -9.95 6.89 10.55
CA SER A 44 -9.43 5.60 11.01
C SER A 44 -8.68 4.82 9.93
N ILE A 45 -8.96 5.08 8.65
CA ILE A 45 -8.30 4.40 7.52
C ILE A 45 -6.93 5.00 7.21
N ILE A 46 -6.68 6.26 7.57
CA ILE A 46 -5.47 6.99 7.18
C ILE A 46 -4.18 6.33 7.69
N PRO A 47 -4.08 5.90 8.96
CA PRO A 47 -2.90 5.18 9.44
C PRO A 47 -2.60 3.92 8.61
N PHE A 48 -3.64 3.20 8.19
CA PHE A 48 -3.49 1.98 7.39
C PHE A 48 -3.03 2.27 5.97
N ILE A 49 -3.57 3.30 5.31
CA ILE A 49 -3.12 3.70 3.97
C ILE A 49 -1.70 4.27 4.02
N SER A 50 -1.38 5.03 5.07
CA SER A 50 -0.03 5.53 5.31
C SER A 50 0.97 4.39 5.49
N SER A 51 0.65 3.34 6.26
CA SER A 51 1.58 2.21 6.44
C SER A 51 1.76 1.40 5.15
N LEU A 52 0.70 1.20 4.36
CA LEU A 52 0.81 0.61 3.01
C LEU A 52 1.73 1.42 2.09
N MET A 53 1.65 2.75 2.18
CA MET A 53 2.47 3.68 1.42
C MET A 53 3.95 3.62 1.86
N GLU A 54 4.22 3.64 3.16
CA GLU A 54 5.59 3.52 3.70
C GLU A 54 6.22 2.17 3.34
N ALA A 55 5.49 1.06 3.53
CA ALA A 55 5.94 -0.26 3.08
C ALA A 55 6.23 -0.29 1.56
N SER A 56 5.39 0.39 0.78
CA SER A 56 5.57 0.52 -0.67
C SER A 56 6.81 1.35 -1.05
N LYS A 57 7.13 2.41 -0.30
CA LYS A 57 8.36 3.19 -0.48
C LYS A 57 9.59 2.39 -0.07
N ALA A 58 9.52 1.66 1.05
CA ALA A 58 10.60 0.80 1.52
C ALA A 58 10.98 -0.28 0.49
N ILE A 59 9.99 -0.93 -0.13
CA ILE A 59 10.22 -1.86 -1.24
C ILE A 59 10.94 -1.17 -2.41
N GLN A 60 10.50 0.02 -2.81
CA GLN A 60 11.13 0.78 -3.90
C GLN A 60 12.60 1.12 -3.56
N TYR A 61 12.87 1.62 -2.36
CA TYR A 61 14.22 1.95 -1.90
C TYR A 61 15.16 0.73 -1.91
N ARG A 62 14.67 -0.43 -1.46
CA ARG A 62 15.46 -1.68 -1.46
C ARG A 62 15.75 -2.16 -2.89
N TYR A 63 14.82 -2.02 -3.84
CA TYR A 63 15.11 -2.29 -5.25
C TYR A 63 16.17 -1.35 -5.82
N LEU A 64 16.07 -0.04 -5.55
CA LEU A 64 17.10 0.91 -5.98
C LEU A 64 18.48 0.55 -5.42
N ALA A 65 18.54 0.16 -4.14
CA ALA A 65 19.79 -0.29 -3.53
C ALA A 65 20.36 -1.54 -4.22
N GLN A 66 19.52 -2.52 -4.56
CA GLN A 66 19.93 -3.73 -5.29
C GLN A 66 20.48 -3.43 -6.69
N TRP A 67 19.83 -2.53 -7.43
CA TRP A 67 20.25 -2.17 -8.78
C TRP A 67 21.49 -1.28 -8.82
N ARG A 68 21.82 -0.58 -7.72
CA ARG A 68 23.10 0.17 -7.63
C ARG A 68 24.33 -0.73 -7.69
N THR A 69 24.25 -1.96 -7.21
CA THR A 69 25.37 -2.90 -7.14
C THR A 69 25.17 -4.16 -7.99
N GLY A 70 24.03 -4.27 -8.66
CA GLY A 70 23.60 -5.44 -9.41
C GLY A 70 23.09 -5.09 -10.81
N PRO A 71 22.55 -6.08 -11.54
CA PRO A 71 22.00 -5.82 -12.86
C PRO A 71 20.77 -4.92 -12.77
N GLU A 72 20.72 -3.91 -13.63
CA GLU A 72 19.54 -3.06 -13.81
C GLU A 72 18.31 -3.89 -14.21
N PRO A 73 17.08 -3.40 -13.92
CA PRO A 73 15.86 -4.12 -14.25
C PRO A 73 15.70 -4.29 -15.77
N SER A 74 15.64 -5.54 -16.24
CA SER A 74 15.34 -5.87 -17.64
C SER A 74 13.89 -6.34 -17.81
N PHE A 75 12.96 -5.43 -18.11
CA PHE A 75 11.59 -5.76 -18.51
C PHE A 75 10.94 -4.54 -19.16
N PRO A 76 9.84 -4.69 -19.94
CA PRO A 76 9.06 -3.54 -20.38
C PRO A 76 8.55 -2.80 -19.14
N ILE A 77 9.07 -1.60 -18.94
CA ILE A 77 8.69 -0.75 -17.82
C ILE A 77 7.35 -0.11 -18.19
N GLN A 78 6.27 -0.55 -17.55
CA GLN A 78 4.95 0.07 -17.69
C GLN A 78 5.03 1.55 -17.29
N THR A 79 4.18 2.39 -17.90
CA THR A 79 4.14 3.79 -17.52
C THR A 79 3.69 3.95 -16.07
N LEU A 80 4.20 4.97 -15.40
CA LEU A 80 3.82 5.27 -14.03
C LEU A 80 2.30 5.53 -13.89
N SER A 81 1.65 6.05 -14.92
CA SER A 81 0.19 6.25 -14.93
C SER A 81 -0.58 4.93 -14.83
N VAL A 82 -0.16 3.89 -15.58
CA VAL A 82 -0.80 2.57 -15.56
C VAL A 82 -0.61 1.91 -14.19
N SER A 83 0.62 1.92 -13.65
CA SER A 83 0.87 1.37 -12.31
C SER A 83 0.07 2.12 -11.24
N ARG A 84 0.01 3.46 -11.31
CA ARG A 84 -0.79 4.29 -10.37
C ARG A 84 -2.28 3.97 -10.45
N GLN A 85 -2.84 3.80 -11.64
CA GLN A 85 -4.24 3.42 -11.82
C GLN A 85 -4.54 2.06 -11.18
N ARG A 86 -3.67 1.07 -11.39
CA ARG A 86 -3.83 -0.26 -10.81
C ARG A 86 -3.71 -0.26 -9.29
N ILE A 87 -2.76 0.51 -8.74
CA ILE A 87 -2.62 0.69 -7.28
C ILE A 87 -3.91 1.29 -6.71
N ARG A 88 -4.42 2.38 -7.30
CA ARG A 88 -5.67 3.02 -6.87
C ARG A 88 -6.86 2.05 -6.87
N GLN A 89 -6.98 1.22 -7.90
CA GLN A 89 -8.04 0.21 -7.97
C GLN A 89 -7.94 -0.80 -6.82
N LEU A 90 -6.72 -1.24 -6.50
CA LEU A 90 -6.48 -2.17 -5.39
C LEU A 90 -6.75 -1.51 -4.03
N ASP A 91 -6.32 -0.26 -3.84
CA ASP A 91 -6.57 0.49 -2.60
C ASP A 91 -8.07 0.66 -2.36
N ASN A 92 -8.84 1.01 -3.40
CA ASN A 92 -10.30 1.11 -3.31
C ASN A 92 -10.94 -0.24 -2.97
N GLN A 93 -10.49 -1.33 -3.60
CA GLN A 93 -10.96 -2.68 -3.29
C GLN A 93 -10.66 -3.07 -1.84
N LEU A 94 -9.47 -2.73 -1.34
CA LEU A 94 -9.08 -2.98 0.05
C LEU A 94 -10.02 -2.27 1.03
N VAL A 95 -10.31 -0.98 0.80
CA VAL A 95 -11.24 -0.21 1.64
C VAL A 95 -12.63 -0.86 1.68
N ILE A 96 -13.14 -1.31 0.53
CA ILE A 96 -14.45 -2.00 0.43
C ILE A 96 -14.43 -3.32 1.22
N ILE A 97 -13.40 -4.16 1.01
CA ILE A 97 -13.27 -5.46 1.68
C ILE A 97 -13.15 -5.27 3.20
N ILE A 98 -12.38 -4.28 3.65
CA ILE A 98 -12.26 -3.95 5.08
C ILE A 98 -13.62 -3.54 5.65
N SER A 99 -14.36 -2.68 4.95
CA SER A 99 -15.71 -2.30 5.38
C SER A 99 -16.64 -3.50 5.53
N GLN A 100 -16.67 -4.38 4.52
CA GLN A 100 -17.48 -5.60 4.53
C GLN A 100 -17.08 -6.54 5.68
N ARG A 101 -15.79 -6.76 5.90
CA ARG A 101 -15.31 -7.58 7.01
C ARG A 101 -15.73 -7.00 8.36
N LEU A 102 -15.67 -5.68 8.51
CA LEU A 102 -16.07 -4.98 9.73
C LEU A 102 -17.60 -4.96 9.95
N MET A 103 -18.43 -5.26 8.94
CA MET A 103 -19.87 -5.52 9.15
C MET A 103 -20.12 -6.80 9.92
N VAL A 104 -19.27 -7.81 9.71
CA VAL A 104 -19.35 -9.11 10.40
C VAL A 104 -18.77 -9.02 11.81
N GLY A 105 -17.74 -8.19 12.00
CA GLY A 105 -17.14 -7.92 13.30
C GLY A 105 -15.71 -7.41 13.18
N ALA A 106 -15.06 -7.10 14.31
CA ALA A 106 -13.65 -6.74 14.30
C ALA A 106 -12.77 -7.89 13.78
N PHE A 107 -11.55 -7.56 13.35
CA PHE A 107 -10.52 -8.54 13.04
C PHE A 107 -10.11 -9.27 14.33
N SER A 108 -10.21 -10.60 14.31
CA SER A 108 -9.73 -11.45 15.40
C SER A 108 -8.21 -11.63 15.32
N HIS A 109 -7.64 -12.23 16.37
CA HIS A 109 -6.23 -12.63 16.34
C HIS A 109 -5.94 -13.61 15.19
N GLU A 110 -6.83 -14.57 14.95
CA GLU A 110 -6.69 -15.56 13.87
C GLU A 110 -6.71 -14.89 12.49
N ASP A 111 -7.59 -13.89 12.28
CA ASP A 111 -7.61 -13.11 11.05
C ASP A 111 -6.26 -12.40 10.83
N MET A 112 -5.70 -11.79 11.88
CA MET A 112 -4.43 -11.07 11.80
C MET A 112 -3.25 -11.99 11.53
N VAL A 113 -3.23 -13.18 12.13
CA VAL A 113 -2.21 -14.22 11.85
C VAL A 113 -2.32 -14.70 10.40
N TRP A 114 -3.54 -14.96 9.93
CA TRP A 114 -3.77 -15.38 8.55
C TRP A 114 -3.37 -14.29 7.55
N LEU A 115 -3.74 -13.03 7.81
CA LEU A 115 -3.39 -11.88 6.97
C LEU A 115 -1.88 -11.71 6.89
N ARG A 116 -1.15 -11.83 8.01
CA ARG A 116 0.32 -11.78 8.03
C ARG A 116 0.93 -12.75 7.03
N ALA A 117 0.43 -14.00 6.98
CA ALA A 117 0.93 -15.01 6.06
C ALA A 117 0.66 -14.67 4.58
N GLN A 118 -0.31 -13.79 4.29
CA GLN A 118 -0.58 -13.34 2.92
C GLN A 118 0.35 -12.21 2.46
N PHE A 119 1.07 -11.54 3.38
CA PHE A 119 2.06 -10.52 3.01
C PHE A 119 3.32 -11.17 2.46
N ASN A 120 3.25 -11.57 1.20
CA ASN A 120 4.34 -12.16 0.45
C ASN A 120 4.69 -11.28 -0.75
N ALA A 121 5.71 -10.44 -0.59
CA ALA A 121 6.25 -9.62 -1.66
C ALA A 121 7.78 -9.54 -1.54
N PRO A 122 8.53 -9.56 -2.65
CA PRO A 122 9.98 -9.36 -2.58
C PRO A 122 10.32 -7.98 -2.02
N ASN A 123 11.39 -7.91 -1.24
CA ASN A 123 11.87 -6.70 -0.55
C ASN A 123 10.86 -6.09 0.46
N LEU A 124 9.87 -6.87 0.90
CA LEU A 124 9.03 -6.55 2.04
C LEU A 124 9.59 -7.25 3.29
N ASN A 125 9.75 -6.51 4.38
CA ASN A 125 10.34 -7.04 5.61
C ASN A 125 9.29 -7.13 6.73
N GLU A 126 9.60 -7.91 7.77
CA GLU A 126 8.69 -8.15 8.90
C GLU A 126 8.25 -6.89 9.65
N SER A 127 9.11 -5.85 9.72
CA SER A 127 8.72 -4.56 10.31
C SER A 127 7.61 -3.90 9.50
N ASP A 128 7.78 -3.82 8.17
CA ASP A 128 6.78 -3.21 7.28
C ASP A 128 5.43 -3.92 7.41
N ILE A 129 5.45 -5.25 7.48
CA ILE A 129 4.23 -6.08 7.66
C ILE A 129 3.58 -5.79 9.00
N SER A 130 4.37 -5.71 10.07
CA SER A 130 3.87 -5.49 11.43
C SER A 130 3.24 -4.11 11.57
N ASP A 131 3.84 -3.07 10.96
CA ASP A 131 3.30 -1.71 10.94
C ASP A 131 1.97 -1.63 10.17
N VAL A 132 1.87 -2.35 9.04
CA VAL A 132 0.63 -2.42 8.26
C VAL A 132 -0.49 -3.09 9.05
N LEU A 133 -0.23 -4.24 9.69
CA LEU A 133 -1.24 -4.95 10.47
C LEU A 133 -1.65 -4.20 11.74
N ALA A 134 -0.69 -3.55 12.41
CA ALA A 134 -0.98 -2.69 13.56
C ALA A 134 -1.93 -1.55 13.15
N ALA A 135 -1.64 -0.89 12.03
CA ALA A 135 -2.51 0.18 11.51
C ALA A 135 -3.89 -0.35 11.06
N LEU A 136 -3.96 -1.54 10.45
CA LEU A 136 -5.23 -2.17 10.06
C LEU A 136 -6.13 -2.40 11.28
N SER A 137 -5.57 -2.76 12.43
CA SER A 137 -6.33 -3.00 13.67
C SER A 137 -7.06 -1.76 14.20
N LEU A 138 -6.64 -0.57 13.77
CA LEU A 138 -7.25 0.71 14.16
C LEU A 138 -8.44 1.10 13.28
N VAL A 139 -8.61 0.46 12.13
CA VAL A 139 -9.69 0.77 11.19
C VAL A 139 -11.04 0.38 11.78
N ARG A 140 -12.01 1.29 11.69
CA ARG A 140 -13.34 1.09 12.28
C ARG A 140 -14.46 1.64 11.39
N ARG A 141 -15.66 1.12 11.59
CA ARG A 141 -16.87 1.66 10.95
C ARG A 141 -17.20 3.04 11.50
N ALA A 142 -17.86 3.86 10.67
CA ALA A 142 -18.47 5.09 11.14
C ALA A 142 -19.56 4.76 12.18
N ARG A 143 -19.66 5.58 13.22
CA ARG A 143 -20.69 5.45 14.27
C ARG A 143 -22.05 5.87 13.76
#